data_AF-A0A1C5E741-F1
#
_entry.id   AF-A0A1C5E741-F1
#
_cell.length_a   1.000
_cell.length_b   1.000
_cell.length_c   1.000
_cell.angle_alpha   90.00
_cell.angle_beta   90.00
_cell.angle_gamma   90.00
#
_symmetry.space_group_name_H-M   'P 1'
#
loop_
_entity.id
_entity.type
_entity.pdbx_description
1 polymer ?
#
loop_
_entity_poly.entity_id
_entity_poly.type
_entity_poly.pdbx_seq_one_letter_code
_entity_poly.pdbx_strand_id
1 'polypeptide(L)' 'MRARGRAGVADEVGGRSVVLMALTSPDGDALLEAPTPQVSAWLERTLRMVPPGTEGGQLGIDDALDQLLAR' A
#
# COMPACT_ATOMS: atom_id res chain seq x y z
N MET A 1 -1.77 -7.79 16.44
CA MET A 1 -1.68 -8.64 15.23
C MET A 1 -0.63 -8.05 14.30
N ARG A 2 0.52 -8.71 14.09
CA ARG A 2 1.56 -8.24 13.16
C ARG A 2 1.71 -9.28 12.05
N ALA A 3 1.11 -9.03 10.89
CA ALA A 3 1.40 -9.81 9.69
C ALA A 3 2.73 -9.30 9.11
N ARG A 4 3.67 -10.20 8.84
CA ARG A 4 4.85 -9.90 8.04
C ARG A 4 4.55 -10.38 6.62
N GLY A 5 4.70 -9.50 5.63
CA GLY A 5 4.45 -9.85 4.24
C GLY A 5 5.64 -9.54 3.35
N ARG A 6 6.00 -10.49 2.48
CA ARG A 6 6.98 -10.29 1.39
C ARG A 6 6.18 -10.09 0.11
N ALA A 7 6.16 -8.87 -0.41
CA ALA A 7 5.64 -8.60 -1.75
C ALA A 7 6.76 -8.86 -2.77
N GLY A 8 6.49 -9.71 -3.75
CA GLY A 8 7.36 -9.94 -4.91
C GLY A 8 6.63 -9.52 -6.18
N VAL A 9 7.38 -9.08 -7.20
CA VAL A 9 6.84 -8.77 -8.52
C VAL A 9 7.42 -9.76 -9.53
N ALA A 10 6.56 -10.23 -10.43
CA ALA A 10 6.76 -11.17 -11.54
C ALA A 10 6.49 -12.65 -11.21
N ASP A 11 5.23 -13.04 -11.36
CA ASP A 11 4.85 -14.35 -11.88
C ASP A 11 3.75 -14.18 -12.95
N GLU A 12 3.67 -15.09 -13.92
CA GLU A 12 2.68 -15.10 -14.99
C GLU A 12 1.58 -16.12 -14.67
N VAL A 13 0.36 -15.66 -14.38
CA VAL A 13 -0.80 -16.55 -14.16
C VAL A 13 -1.74 -16.42 -15.36
N GLY A 14 -1.83 -17.47 -16.17
CA GLY A 14 -2.72 -17.49 -17.34
C GLY A 14 -2.44 -16.38 -18.36
N GLY A 15 -1.17 -16.00 -18.54
CA GLY A 15 -0.73 -14.95 -19.46
C GLY A 15 -0.98 -13.51 -18.98
N ARG A 16 -1.24 -13.32 -17.68
CA ARG A 16 -1.39 -11.99 -17.06
C ARG A 16 -0.35 -11.81 -15.95
N SER A 17 0.31 -10.65 -15.96
CA SER A 17 1.23 -10.26 -14.88
C SER A 17 0.45 -9.94 -13.60
N VAL A 18 0.89 -10.54 -12.49
CA VAL A 18 0.31 -10.31 -11.16
C VAL A 18 1.39 -9.94 -10.14
N VAL A 19 0.97 -9.21 -9.09
CA VAL A 19 1.72 -9.00 -7.85
C VAL A 19 1.24 -10.04 -6.85
N LEU A 20 2.19 -10.78 -6.29
CA LEU A 20 1.93 -11.77 -5.25
C LEU A 20 2.29 -11.20 -3.88
N MET A 21 1.34 -11.31 -2.94
CA MET A 21 1.52 -10.90 -1.56
C MET A 21 1.32 -12.09 -0.64
N ALA A 22 2.42 -12.64 -0.14
CA ALA A 22 2.40 -13.65 0.91
C ALA A 22 2.27 -12.96 2.26
N LEU A 23 1.25 -13.32 3.03
CA LEU A 23 0.92 -12.79 4.35
C LEU A 23 0.99 -13.92 5.37
N THR A 24 1.89 -13.79 6.35
CA THR A 24 2.06 -14.79 7.41
C THR A 24 1.63 -14.23 8.75
N SER A 25 0.88 -15.02 9.50
CA SER A 25 0.41 -14.74 10.86
C SER A 25 0.47 -16.00 11.74
N PRO A 26 0.35 -15.88 13.07
CA PRO A 26 0.29 -17.05 13.96
C PRO A 26 -0.84 -18.03 13.62
N ASP A 27 -1.96 -17.53 13.07
CA ASP A 27 -3.14 -18.32 12.74
C ASP A 27 -3.04 -18.96 11.32
N GLY A 28 -1.94 -18.70 10.60
CA GLY A 28 -1.65 -19.29 9.30
C GLY A 28 -1.18 -18.29 8.24
N ASP A 29 -1.08 -18.80 7.02
CA ASP A 29 -0.58 -18.12 5.83
C ASP A 29 -1.71 -17.83 4.83
N ALA A 30 -1.58 -16.71 4.11
CA ALA A 30 -2.43 -16.35 2.98
C ALA A 30 -1.59 -15.87 1.80
N LEU A 31 -1.99 -16.22 0.58
CA LEU A 31 -1.43 -15.68 -0.65
C LEU A 31 -2.52 -14.88 -1.38
N LEU A 32 -2.24 -13.60 -1.62
CA LEU A 32 -3.12 -12.73 -2.41
C LEU A 32 -2.48 -12.46 -3.77
N GLU A 33 -3.32 -12.44 -4.80
CA GLU A 33 -2.95 -12.10 -6.16
C GLU A 33 -3.69 -10.84 -6.59
N ALA A 34 -2.97 -9.88 -7.15
CA ALA A 34 -3.55 -8.68 -7.72
C ALA A 34 -2.95 -8.42 -9.11
N PRO A 35 -3.75 -8.07 -10.13
CA PRO A 35 -3.20 -7.83 -11.45
C PRO A 35 -2.32 -6.58 -11.48
N THR A 36 -1.12 -6.73 -12.02
CA THR A 36 -0.06 -5.70 -12.02
C THR A 36 -0.52 -4.36 -12.57
N PRO A 37 -1.23 -4.28 -13.72
CA PRO A 37 -1.64 -2.99 -14.28
C PRO A 37 -2.50 -2.15 -13.32
N GLN A 38 -3.38 -2.80 -12.55
CA GLN A 38 -4.26 -2.16 -11.60
C GLN A 38 -3.48 -1.64 -10.39
N VAL A 39 -2.55 -2.44 -9.86
CA VAL A 39 -1.68 -2.03 -8.75
C VAL A 39 -0.79 -0.86 -9.17
N SER A 40 -0.20 -0.91 -10.38
CA SER A 40 0.61 0.17 -10.93
C SER A 40 -0.18 1.46 -11.10
N ALA A 41 -1.36 1.41 -11.72
CA ALA A 41 -2.19 2.59 -11.93
C ALA A 41 -2.62 3.25 -10.60
N TRP A 42 -2.91 2.43 -9.58
CA TRP A 42 -3.21 2.93 -8.25
C TRP A 42 -1.99 3.63 -7.62
N LEU A 43 -0.82 3.00 -7.65
CA LEU A 43 0.43 3.58 -7.12
C LEU A 43 0.79 4.89 -7.82
N GLU A 44 0.67 4.97 -9.15
CA GLU A 44 0.94 6.21 -9.88
C GLU A 44 0.02 7.36 -9.46
N ARG A 45 -1.26 7.06 -9.17
CA ARG A 45 -2.20 8.06 -8.65
C ARG A 45 -1.82 8.53 -7.25
N THR A 46 -1.43 7.62 -6.36
CA THR A 46 -1.06 7.99 -4.98
C THR A 46 0.25 8.75 -4.94
N LEU A 47 1.26 8.33 -5.71
CA LEU A 47 2.57 8.99 -5.79
C LEU A 47 2.50 10.35 -6.50
N ARG A 48 1.48 10.60 -7.31
CA ARG A 48 1.20 11.95 -7.83
C ARG A 48 0.62 12.88 -6.75
N MET A 49 -0.19 12.34 -5.84
CA MET A 49 -0.78 13.10 -4.74
C MET A 49 0.25 13.38 -3.64
N VAL A 50 1.08 12.39 -3.31
CA VAL A 50 2.15 12.48 -2.33
C VAL A 50 3.43 11.94 -2.98
N PRO A 51 4.25 12.81 -3.59
CA PRO A 51 5.52 12.40 -4.18
C PRO A 51 6.44 11.70 -3.16
N PRO A 52 7.25 10.73 -3.60
CA PRO A 52 8.22 10.08 -2.73
C PRO A 52 9.14 11.10 -2.03
N GLY A 53 9.34 10.95 -0.74
CA GLY A 53 10.13 11.86 0.10
C GLY A 53 9.36 13.09 0.61
N THR A 54 8.10 13.28 0.21
CA THR A 54 7.24 14.39 0.69
C THR A 54 6.20 13.94 1.72
N GLU A 55 6.22 12.66 2.10
CA GLU A 55 5.21 12.04 2.96
C GLU A 55 5.12 12.75 4.33
N GLY A 56 6.28 13.12 4.89
CA GLY A 56 6.34 13.81 6.18
C GLY A 56 5.66 15.18 6.19
N GLY A 57 5.57 15.85 5.03
CA GLY A 57 4.93 17.16 4.90
C GLY A 57 3.41 17.14 4.95
N GLN A 58 2.79 15.95 4.88
CA GLN A 58 1.34 15.78 5.02
C GLN A 58 0.93 15.43 6.46
N LEU A 59 1.90 15.11 7.32
CA LEU A 59 1.66 14.79 8.72
C LEU A 59 1.39 16.09 9.51
N GLY A 60 0.44 16.03 10.45
CA GLY A 60 0.09 17.17 11.31
C GLY A 60 -1.01 18.08 10.78
N ILE A 61 -1.59 17.79 9.61
CA ILE A 61 -2.83 18.45 9.17
C ILE A 61 -3.96 18.14 10.17
N ASP A 62 -4.11 16.88 10.57
CA ASP A 62 -5.12 16.48 11.56
C ASP A 62 -4.88 17.17 12.91
N ASP A 63 -3.64 17.19 13.41
CA ASP A 63 -3.28 17.87 14.66
C ASP A 63 -3.51 19.40 14.58
N ALA A 64 -3.25 20.01 13.42
CA ALA A 64 -3.49 21.44 13.19
C ALA A 64 -4.98 21.76 13.08
N LEU A 65 -5.77 20.88 12.46
CA LEU A 65 -7.23 20.99 12.40
C LEU A 65 -7.85 20.83 13.80
N ASP A 66 -7.38 19.87 14.58
CA ASP A 66 -7.79 19.67 15.97
C ASP A 66 -7.51 20.93 16.80
N GLN A 67 -6.33 21.55 16.64
CA GLN A 67 -6.00 22.82 17.30
C GLN A 67 -6.87 23.99 16.83
N LEU A 68 -7.17 24.10 15.53
CA LEU A 68 -8.00 25.17 14.98
C LEU A 68 -9.46 25.06 15.42
N LEU A 69 -9.95 23.84 15.62
CA LEU A 69 -11.34 23.53 16.00
C LEU A 69 -11.52 23.37 17.51
N ALA A 70 -10.44 23.29 18.29
CA ALA A 70 -10.48 23.27 19.75
C ALA A 70 -11.02 24.60 20.28
N ARG A 71 -11.97 24.51 21.21
CA ARG A 71 -12.73 25.64 21.75
C ARG A 71 -12.31 25.99 23.17
#